data_AF-A0A7J7YDU1-F1
#
_entry.id   AF-A0A7J7YDU1-F1
#
_cell.length_a   1.000
_cell.length_b   1.000
_cell.length_c   1.000
_cell.angle_alpha   90.00
_cell.angle_beta   90.00
_cell.angle_gamma   90.00
#
_symmetry.space_group_name_H-M   'P 1'
#
loop_
_entity.id
_entity.type
_entity.pdbx_description
1 polymer ?
#
loop_
_entity_poly.entity_id
_entity_poly.type
_entity_poly.pdbx_seq_one_letter_code
_entity_poly.pdbx_strand_id
1 'polypeptide(L)'
;MDRGNKHVPFTHSLPKPTHEETENLKRPVTSKEIGSVIKDFLIKNSSGPDGFIGEFKQTFEELKPILLKLFQKIEEEETLPNSLYEASIILIPKPDKDSTRKLQTRISDEHGCKNPQQNTSKLISTVY
;
A
#
# COMPACT_ATOMS: atom_id res chain seq x y z
N MET A 1 -24.17 43.99 14.23
CA MET A 1 -22.85 43.38 14.51
C MET A 1 -22.68 42.25 13.50
N ASP A 2 -22.04 42.56 12.38
CA ASP A 2 -21.81 41.60 11.30
C ASP A 2 -20.61 40.72 11.66
N ARG A 3 -20.84 39.44 11.91
CA ARG A 3 -19.78 38.48 12.25
C ARG A 3 -19.11 38.07 10.94
N GLY A 4 -18.13 38.85 10.54
CA GLY A 4 -17.27 38.56 9.38
C GLY A 4 -16.75 37.12 9.46
N ASN A 5 -17.31 36.27 8.62
CA ASN A 5 -16.88 34.90 8.45
C ASN A 5 -15.52 34.95 7.75
N LYS A 6 -14.43 34.99 8.52
CA LYS A 6 -13.07 34.90 7.99
C LYS A 6 -12.90 33.49 7.43
N HIS A 7 -13.18 33.33 6.15
CA HIS A 7 -12.77 32.17 5.39
C HIS A 7 -11.24 32.16 5.37
N VAL A 8 -10.63 31.49 6.35
CA VAL A 8 -9.21 31.13 6.31
C VAL A 8 -9.08 30.05 5.23
N PRO A 9 -8.46 30.34 4.07
CA PRO A 9 -8.22 29.28 3.10
C PRO A 9 -7.19 28.34 3.72
N PHE A 10 -7.55 27.07 3.89
CA PHE A 10 -6.60 26.01 4.20
C PHE A 10 -5.73 25.77 2.96
N THR A 11 -4.78 26.67 2.69
CA THR A 11 -3.73 26.44 1.70
C THR A 11 -2.63 25.62 2.37
N HIS A 12 -2.85 24.31 2.51
CA HIS A 12 -1.75 23.39 2.74
C HIS A 12 -1.03 23.16 1.41
N SER A 13 -0.03 24.00 1.12
CA SER A 13 0.88 23.74 0.01
C SER A 13 1.72 22.52 0.36
N LEU A 14 1.67 21.47 -0.47
CA LEU A 14 2.57 20.34 -0.34
C LEU A 14 4.02 20.81 -0.47
N PRO A 15 4.96 20.26 0.32
CA PRO A 15 6.38 20.55 0.12
C PRO A 15 6.79 20.14 -1.29
N LYS A 16 7.46 21.05 -2.01
CA LYS A 16 8.02 20.76 -3.32
C LYS A 16 9.37 20.07 -3.13
N PRO A 17 9.61 18.91 -3.76
CA PRO A 17 10.92 18.27 -3.70
C PRO A 17 11.97 19.16 -4.39
N THR A 18 13.20 19.04 -3.90
CA THR A 18 14.38 19.67 -4.51
C THR A 18 14.71 19.00 -5.84
N HIS A 19 15.54 19.66 -6.64
CA HIS A 19 16.04 19.08 -7.90
C HIS A 19 16.78 17.76 -7.65
N GLU A 20 17.62 17.71 -6.61
CA GLU A 20 18.35 16.51 -6.24
C GLU A 20 17.42 15.35 -5.85
N GLU A 21 16.40 15.60 -5.02
CA GLU A 21 15.42 14.58 -4.64
C GLU A 21 14.63 14.09 -5.86
N THR A 22 14.26 15.00 -6.76
CA THR A 22 13.53 14.64 -7.99
C THR A 22 14.36 13.73 -8.90
N GLU A 23 15.65 14.03 -9.06
CA GLU A 23 16.55 13.20 -9.87
C GLU A 23 16.85 11.85 -9.21
N ASN A 24 17.00 11.82 -7.87
CA ASN A 24 17.15 10.57 -7.13
C ASN A 24 15.92 9.67 -7.24
N LEU A 25 14.71 10.24 -7.27
CA LEU A 25 13.45 9.49 -7.44
C LEU A 25 13.27 8.89 -8.85
N LYS A 26 13.93 9.45 -9.87
CA LYS A 26 13.91 8.92 -11.25
C LYS A 26 14.93 7.82 -11.49
N ARG A 27 15.86 7.61 -10.56
CA ARG A 27 16.87 6.57 -10.67
C ARG A 27 16.22 5.19 -10.55
N PRO A 28 16.66 4.19 -11.33
CA PRO A 28 16.15 2.83 -11.20
C PRO A 28 16.41 2.26 -9.80
N VAL A 29 15.42 1.51 -9.29
CA VAL A 29 15.52 0.87 -7.97
C VAL A 29 16.60 -0.21 -7.96
N THR A 30 17.48 -0.18 -6.95
CA THR A 30 18.58 -1.14 -6.82
C THR A 30 18.30 -2.22 -5.77
N SER A 31 18.91 -3.40 -5.96
CA SER A 31 18.85 -4.50 -4.99
C SER A 31 19.39 -4.10 -3.61
N LYS A 32 20.38 -3.19 -3.57
CA LYS A 32 20.99 -2.69 -2.33
C LYS A 32 20.02 -1.84 -1.52
N GLU A 33 19.24 -0.97 -2.19
CA GLU A 33 18.22 -0.15 -1.54
C GLU A 33 17.14 -1.04 -0.93
N ILE A 34 16.61 -1.98 -1.72
CA ILE A 34 15.63 -2.97 -1.24
C ILE A 34 16.18 -3.74 -0.03
N GLY A 35 17.42 -4.23 -0.12
CA GLY A 35 18.08 -4.95 0.95
C GLY A 35 18.25 -4.14 2.24
N SER A 36 18.60 -2.86 2.10
CA SER A 36 18.77 -1.94 3.24
C SER A 36 17.42 -1.65 3.91
N VAL A 37 16.38 -1.32 3.13
CA VAL A 37 15.05 -1.03 3.65
C VAL A 37 14.43 -2.24 4.36
N ILE A 38 14.57 -3.44 3.79
CA ILE A 38 14.11 -4.68 4.44
C ILE A 38 14.85 -4.89 5.77
N LYS A 39 16.17 -4.69 5.79
CA LYS A 39 16.98 -4.86 7.00
C LYS A 39 16.54 -3.88 8.08
N ASP A 40 16.36 -2.62 7.74
CA ASP A 40 15.90 -1.57 8.67
C ASP A 40 14.48 -1.85 9.17
N PHE A 41 13.61 -2.36 8.28
CA PHE A 41 12.26 -2.80 8.63
C PHE A 41 12.28 -3.95 9.67
N LEU A 42 13.14 -4.95 9.48
CA LEU A 42 13.30 -6.06 10.42
C LEU A 42 13.87 -5.60 11.77
N ILE A 43 14.80 -4.63 11.77
CA ILE A 43 15.40 -4.07 13.00
C ILE A 43 14.39 -3.25 13.79
N LYS A 44 13.55 -2.46 13.11
CA LYS A 44 12.59 -1.55 13.74
C LYS A 44 11.41 -2.28 14.40
N ASN A 45 11.07 -3.48 13.92
CA ASN A 45 10.01 -4.32 14.50
C ASN A 45 10.59 -5.31 15.52
N SER A 46 11.25 -4.83 16.58
CA SER A 46 11.69 -5.73 17.66
C SER A 46 10.48 -6.41 18.31
N SER A 47 10.51 -7.74 18.35
CA SER A 47 9.43 -8.65 18.73
C SER A 47 8.60 -8.22 19.94
N GLY A 48 7.29 -8.07 19.75
CA GLY A 48 6.30 -8.36 20.79
C GLY A 48 6.05 -9.87 20.92
N PRO A 49 5.20 -10.33 21.87
CA PRO A 49 4.94 -11.75 22.12
C PRO A 49 4.38 -12.55 20.93
N ASP A 50 3.89 -11.87 19.88
CA ASP A 50 3.27 -12.50 18.71
C ASP A 50 4.26 -13.11 17.70
N GLY A 51 5.58 -12.97 17.89
CA GLY A 51 6.58 -13.90 17.31
C GLY A 51 6.76 -13.98 15.78
N PHE A 52 6.05 -13.17 14.98
CA PHE A 52 6.06 -13.26 13.51
C PHE A 52 7.39 -12.91 12.81
N ILE A 53 8.46 -12.50 13.49
CA ILE A 53 9.66 -11.96 12.82
C ILE A 53 10.73 -13.03 12.49
N GLY A 54 10.80 -14.14 13.23
CA GLY A 54 11.88 -15.13 13.09
C GLY A 54 11.86 -15.90 11.76
N GLU A 55 10.67 -16.32 11.33
CA GLU A 55 10.47 -17.16 10.13
C GLU A 55 10.53 -16.35 8.83
N PHE A 56 10.13 -15.07 8.87
CA PHE A 56 10.03 -14.24 7.68
C PHE A 56 11.38 -13.76 7.15
N LYS A 57 12.45 -13.84 7.94
CA LYS A 57 13.79 -13.42 7.52
C LYS A 57 14.25 -14.16 6.26
N GLN A 58 13.97 -15.47 6.16
CA GLN A 58 14.30 -16.26 4.97
C GLN A 58 13.43 -15.88 3.77
N THR A 59 12.12 -15.70 4.00
CA THR A 59 11.17 -15.25 2.97
C THR A 59 11.57 -13.91 2.36
N PHE A 60 12.14 -13.00 3.15
CA PHE A 60 12.60 -11.71 2.65
C PHE A 60 13.81 -11.82 1.70
N GLU A 61 14.73 -12.77 1.93
CA GLU A 61 15.84 -13.01 0.99
C GLU A 61 15.33 -13.54 -0.35
N GLU A 62 14.30 -14.40 -0.34
CA GLU A 62 13.62 -14.89 -1.55
C GLU A 62 12.76 -13.80 -2.22
N LEU A 63 12.22 -12.85 -1.45
CA LEU A 63 11.38 -11.77 -1.94
C LEU A 63 12.16 -10.64 -2.63
N LYS A 64 13.41 -10.39 -2.21
CA LYS A 64 14.29 -9.37 -2.83
C LYS A 64 14.34 -9.42 -4.36
N PRO A 65 14.63 -10.57 -5.02
CA PRO A 65 14.65 -10.63 -6.48
C PRO A 65 13.27 -10.41 -7.12
N ILE A 66 12.19 -10.81 -6.45
CA ILE A 66 10.81 -10.60 -6.93
C ILE A 66 10.49 -9.11 -6.92
N LEU A 67 10.81 -8.40 -5.84
CA LEU A 67 10.61 -6.95 -5.73
C LEU A 67 11.46 -6.19 -6.74
N LEU A 68 12.74 -6.56 -6.91
CA LEU A 68 13.60 -5.92 -7.90
C LEU A 68 13.01 -6.06 -9.31
N LYS A 69 12.60 -7.27 -9.69
CA LYS A 69 11.98 -7.54 -10.99
C LYS A 69 10.65 -6.80 -11.17
N LEU A 70 9.88 -6.63 -10.10
CA LEU A 70 8.65 -5.86 -10.10
C LEU A 70 8.91 -4.38 -10.40
N PHE A 71 9.86 -3.74 -9.71
CA PHE A 71 10.19 -2.34 -9.96
C PHE A 71 10.75 -2.12 -11.36
N GLN A 72 11.63 -3.01 -11.83
CA GLN A 72 12.14 -2.97 -13.21
C GLN A 72 11.02 -3.04 -14.25
N LYS A 73 10.02 -3.91 -14.03
CA LYS A 73 8.85 -4.00 -14.91
C LYS A 73 7.98 -2.74 -14.87
N ILE A 74 7.78 -2.14 -13.70
CA ILE A 74 7.01 -0.90 -13.58
C ILE A 74 7.73 0.26 -14.28
N GLU A 75 9.07 0.31 -14.20
CA GLU A 75 9.88 1.29 -14.92
C GLU A 75 9.83 1.08 -16.44
N GLU A 76 9.82 -0.16 -16.92
CA GLU A 76 9.76 -0.50 -18.35
C GLU A 76 8.36 -0.30 -18.95
N GLU A 77 7.32 -0.79 -18.26
CA GLU A 77 5.95 -0.79 -18.74
C GLU A 77 5.20 0.51 -18.35
N GLU A 78 5.81 1.39 -17.56
CA GLU A 78 5.25 2.61 -16.94
C GLU A 78 3.89 2.40 -16.26
N THR A 79 3.57 1.15 -15.92
CA THR A 79 2.27 0.73 -15.41
C THR A 79 2.44 -0.23 -14.24
N LEU A 80 1.56 -0.10 -13.24
CA LEU A 80 1.52 -1.01 -12.11
C LEU A 80 0.78 -2.30 -12.52
N PRO A 81 1.27 -3.49 -12.11
CA PRO A 81 0.52 -4.72 -12.31
C PRO A 81 -0.88 -4.64 -11.69
N ASN A 82 -1.90 -5.11 -12.42
CA ASN A 82 -3.29 -5.05 -12.00
C ASN A 82 -3.55 -5.66 -10.61
N SER A 83 -2.77 -6.67 -10.22
CA SER A 83 -2.87 -7.31 -8.91
C SER A 83 -2.61 -6.35 -7.74
N LEU A 84 -1.86 -5.26 -7.93
CA LEU A 84 -1.62 -4.27 -6.89
C LEU A 84 -2.85 -3.40 -6.59
N TYR A 85 -3.85 -3.43 -7.46
CA TYR A 85 -5.14 -2.76 -7.25
C TYR A 85 -6.22 -3.70 -6.72
N GLU A 86 -5.92 -4.99 -6.56
CA GLU A 86 -6.81 -5.96 -5.92
C GLU A 86 -6.56 -5.98 -4.41
N ALA A 87 -7.60 -5.75 -3.63
CA ALA A 87 -7.59 -5.91 -2.18
C ALA A 87 -8.46 -7.08 -1.75
N SER A 88 -7.92 -7.95 -0.89
CA SER A 88 -8.68 -9.01 -0.23
C SER A 88 -8.94 -8.65 1.22
N ILE A 89 -10.21 -8.54 1.62
CA ILE A 89 -10.58 -8.34 3.02
C ILE A 89 -10.88 -9.70 3.64
N ILE A 90 -10.11 -10.07 4.66
CA ILE A 90 -10.31 -11.29 5.44
C ILE A 90 -10.78 -10.89 6.84
N LEU A 91 -11.98 -11.33 7.22
CA LEU A 91 -12.46 -11.19 8.58
C LEU A 91 -11.83 -12.29 9.46
N ILE A 92 -10.97 -11.88 10.40
CA ILE A 92 -10.46 -12.76 11.46
C ILE A 92 -11.34 -12.55 12.70
N PRO A 93 -12.23 -13.49 13.06
CA PRO A 93 -13.09 -13.33 14.21
C PRO A 93 -12.27 -13.33 15.49
N LYS A 94 -12.65 -12.47 16.43
CA LYS A 94 -12.08 -12.52 17.78
C LYS A 94 -12.50 -13.82 18.47
N PRO A 95 -11.63 -14.46 19.27
CA PRO A 95 -11.93 -15.77 19.86
C PRO A 95 -13.12 -15.76 20.83
N ASP A 96 -13.45 -14.60 21.40
CA ASP A 96 -14.43 -14.45 22.48
C ASP A 96 -15.83 -14.03 22.00
N LYS A 97 -16.07 -14.02 20.69
CA LYS A 97 -17.35 -13.57 20.10
C LYS A 97 -17.82 -14.53 19.02
N ASP A 98 -18.94 -15.18 19.28
CA ASP A 98 -19.65 -16.02 18.31
C ASP A 98 -19.85 -15.24 17.01
N SER A 99 -19.27 -15.75 15.93
CA SER A 99 -19.41 -15.13 14.60
C SER A 99 -19.64 -16.21 13.57
N THR A 100 -20.93 -16.47 13.34
CA THR A 100 -21.41 -17.17 12.17
C THR A 100 -21.14 -16.30 10.94
N ARG A 101 -20.46 -16.87 9.94
CA ARG A 101 -20.12 -16.36 8.58
C ARG A 101 -18.74 -15.73 8.43
N LYS A 102 -17.86 -16.51 7.78
CA LYS A 102 -16.64 -16.07 7.11
C LYS A 102 -17.05 -15.34 5.83
N LEU A 103 -16.84 -14.02 5.75
CA LEU A 103 -16.96 -13.27 4.48
C LEU A 103 -15.57 -13.03 3.91
N GLN A 104 -15.37 -13.43 2.67
CA GLN A 104 -14.21 -13.04 1.88
C GLN A 104 -14.71 -12.26 0.68
N THR A 105 -14.28 -11.00 0.56
CA THR A 105 -14.67 -10.11 -0.53
C THR A 105 -13.41 -9.63 -1.24
N ARG A 106 -13.39 -9.74 -2.57
CA ARG A 106 -12.36 -9.17 -3.44
C ARG A 106 -12.88 -7.83 -3.94
N ILE A 107 -12.11 -6.78 -3.75
CA ILE A 107 -12.41 -5.45 -4.26
C ILE A 107 -11.34 -5.14 -5.31
N SER A 108 -11.78 -4.78 -6.52
CA SER A 108 -10.92 -4.33 -7.62
C SER A 108 -11.25 -2.87 -7.91
N ASP A 109 -10.25 -1.99 -7.86
CA ASP A 109 -10.41 -0.60 -8.25
C ASP A 109 -10.15 -0.45 -9.76
N GLU A 110 -11.18 -0.11 -10.53
CA GLU A 110 -11.03 0.16 -11.97
C GLU A 110 -10.48 1.58 -12.19
N HIS A 111 -9.36 1.71 -12.90
CA HIS A 111 -8.77 3.02 -13.21
C HIS A 111 -9.56 3.76 -14.29
N GLY A 112 -10.57 4.50 -13.84
CA GLY A 112 -11.03 5.68 -14.54
C GLY A 112 -10.61 6.91 -13.73
N CYS A 113 -9.49 7.55 -14.05
CA CYS A 113 -9.20 8.88 -13.53
C CYS A 113 -10.28 9.87 -13.98
N LYS A 114 -11.40 9.97 -13.25
CA LYS A 114 -12.41 11.02 -13.34
C LYS A 114 -13.06 11.28 -11.97
N ASN A 115 -12.71 12.44 -11.40
CA ASN A 115 -13.39 13.26 -10.39
C ASN A 115 -13.76 12.64 -9.01
N PRO A 116 -13.48 13.29 -7.84
CA PRO A 116 -13.77 12.78 -6.49
C PRO A 116 -15.26 12.65 -6.09
N GLN A 117 -16.18 12.68 -7.04
CA GLN A 117 -17.57 12.35 -6.80
C GLN A 117 -18.00 11.46 -7.95
N GLN A 118 -18.00 10.14 -7.77
CA GLN A 118 -19.20 9.29 -7.80
C GLN A 118 -18.88 7.94 -7.14
N ASN A 119 -19.72 7.58 -6.19
CA ASN A 119 -19.78 6.27 -5.53
C ASN A 119 -20.37 5.22 -6.49
N THR A 120 -20.09 3.95 -6.20
CA THR A 120 -20.94 2.74 -6.34
C THR A 120 -20.07 1.55 -6.79
N SER A 121 -19.44 0.86 -5.85
CA SER A 121 -18.81 -0.45 -6.08
C SER A 121 -19.92 -1.49 -6.33
N LYS A 122 -19.88 -2.17 -7.48
CA LYS A 122 -20.76 -3.32 -7.75
C LYS A 122 -20.22 -4.53 -7.00
N LEU A 123 -21.02 -5.02 -6.05
CA LEU A 123 -20.75 -6.24 -5.29
C LEU A 123 -20.94 -7.46 -6.19
N ILE A 124 -19.87 -8.23 -6.43
CA ILE A 124 -19.98 -9.55 -7.04
C ILE A 124 -19.89 -10.57 -5.90
N SER A 125 -21.03 -11.19 -5.58
CA SER A 125 -21.11 -12.32 -4.65
C SER A 125 -21.18 -13.61 -5.46
N THR A 126 -20.14 -14.44 -5.36
CA THR A 126 -20.17 -15.82 -5.87
C THR A 126 -20.13 -16.75 -4.66
N VAL A 127 -21.20 -17.54 -4.50
CA VAL A 127 -21.32 -18.59 -3.49
C VAL A 127 -21.00 -19.92 -4.17
N TYR A 128 -20.07 -20.70 -3.60
CA TYR A 128 -19.93 -22.13 -3.85
C TYR A 128 -20.63 -22.90 -2.72
#